data_AF-A0A6A7KX84-F1
#
_entry.id   AF-A0A6A7KX84-F1
#
_cell.length_a   1.000
_cell.length_b   1.000
_cell.length_c   1.000
_cell.angle_alpha   90.00
_cell.angle_beta   90.00
_cell.angle_gamma   90.00
#
_symmetry.space_group_name_H-M   'P 1'
#
loop_
_entity.id
_entity.type
_entity.pdbx_description
1 polymer ?
#
loop_
_entity_poly.entity_id
_entity_poly.type
_entity_poly.pdbx_seq_one_letter_code
_entity_poly.pdbx_strand_id
1 'polypeptide(L)' 'MARSRPTQLKRERERARMERQKQKAARREATKARRAQTPARSGDEDPDIAGIRPGPQPLPWADEETE' A
#
# COMPACT_ATOMS: atom_id res chain seq x y z
N MET A 1 28.06 26.27 22.37
CA MET A 1 26.93 25.49 21.80
C MET A 1 25.87 25.23 22.87
N ALA A 2 24.73 25.91 22.80
CA ALA A 2 23.63 25.66 23.73
C ALA A 2 22.96 24.33 23.39
N ARG A 3 23.10 23.33 24.28
CA ARG A 3 22.33 22.08 24.21
C ARG A 3 20.85 22.46 24.32
N SER A 4 20.07 22.25 23.27
CA SER A 4 18.64 22.55 23.26
C SER A 4 17.97 21.85 24.45
N ARG A 5 17.07 22.57 25.13
CA ARG A 5 16.49 22.06 26.37
C ARG A 5 15.66 20.82 26.02
N PRO A 6 15.81 19.70 26.75
CA PRO A 6 15.17 18.42 26.41
C PRO A 6 13.64 18.51 26.23
N THR A 7 13.02 19.52 26.85
CA THR A 7 11.58 19.80 26.75
C THR A 7 11.15 20.39 25.40
N GLN A 8 12.01 21.16 24.72
CA GLN A 8 11.72 21.73 23.41
C GLN A 8 11.71 20.65 22.33
N LEU A 9 12.74 19.80 22.32
CA LEU A 9 12.83 18.66 21.40
C LEU A 9 11.65 17.68 21.60
N LYS A 10 11.22 17.46 22.85
CA LYS A 10 10.04 16.62 23.14
C LYS A 10 8.77 17.22 22.52
N ARG A 11 8.56 18.52 22.67
CA ARG A 11 7.40 19.24 22.11
C ARG A 11 7.41 19.23 20.58
N GLU A 12 8.56 19.41 19.95
CA GLU A 12 8.71 19.33 18.50
C GLU A 12 8.41 17.92 17.97
N ARG A 13 8.91 16.89 18.65
CA ARG A 13 8.64 15.49 18.29
C ARG A 13 7.17 15.13 18.40
N GLU A 14 6.49 15.63 19.43
CA GLU A 14 5.05 15.45 19.61
C GLU A 14 4.25 16.18 18.50
N ARG A 15 4.59 17.44 18.21
CA ARG A 15 3.98 18.21 17.11
C ARG A 15 4.15 17.49 15.77
N ALA A 16 5.35 17.01 15.46
CA ALA A 16 5.61 16.25 14.24
C ALA A 16 4.81 14.94 14.17
N ARG A 17 4.61 14.24 15.30
CA ARG A 17 3.76 13.04 15.34
C ARG A 17 2.30 13.39 15.05
N MET A 18 1.77 14.44 15.69
CA MET A 18 0.40 14.91 15.48
C MET A 18 0.19 15.35 14.02
N GLU A 19 1.13 16.08 13.45
CA GLU A 19 1.08 16.53 12.06
C GLU A 19 1.07 15.34 11.09
N ARG A 20 1.97 14.36 11.26
CA ARG A 20 1.98 13.13 10.45
C ARG A 20 0.67 12.35 10.55
N GLN A 21 0.07 12.27 11.75
CA GLN A 21 -1.23 11.62 11.93
C GLN A 21 -2.34 12.37 11.18
N LYS A 22 -2.38 13.70 11.29
CA LYS A 22 -3.33 14.55 10.53
C LYS A 22 -3.17 14.38 9.02
N GLN A 23 -1.94 14.43 8.52
CA GLN A 23 -1.64 14.21 7.09
C GLN A 23 -2.08 12.81 6.62
N LYS A 24 -1.85 11.78 7.45
CA LYS A 24 -2.26 10.41 7.12
C LYS A 24 -3.79 10.26 7.11
N ALA A 25 -4.49 10.92 8.03
CA ALA A 25 -5.95 10.96 8.05
C ALA A 25 -6.49 11.66 6.80
N ALA A 26 -5.99 12.85 6.47
CA ALA A 26 -6.36 13.59 5.27
C ALA A 26 -6.10 12.78 3.98
N ARG A 27 -4.97 12.07 3.88
CA ARG A 27 -4.66 11.20 2.74
C ARG A 27 -5.63 10.02 2.62
N ARG A 28 -6.06 9.44 3.75
CA ARG A 28 -7.06 8.36 3.77
C ARG A 28 -8.41 8.86 3.28
N GLU A 29 -8.86 10.02 3.75
CA GLU A 29 -10.12 10.65 3.32
C GLU A 29 -10.09 10.98 1.82
N ALA A 30 -9.00 11.60 1.34
CA ALA A 30 -8.81 11.88 -0.08
C ALA A 30 -8.82 10.60 -0.94
N THR A 31 -8.19 9.52 -0.47
CA THR A 31 -8.19 8.24 -1.17
C THR A 31 -9.58 7.62 -1.19
N LYS A 32 -10.33 7.71 -0.09
CA LYS A 32 -11.72 7.22 0.01
C LYS A 32 -12.63 8.00 -0.95
N ALA A 33 -12.52 9.32 -0.98
CA ALA A 33 -13.27 10.17 -1.89
C ALA A 33 -12.94 9.85 -3.36
N ARG A 34 -11.65 9.73 -3.69
CA ARG A 34 -11.21 9.34 -5.04
C ARG A 34 -11.75 7.98 -5.45
N ARG A 35 -11.70 6.97 -4.57
CA ARG A 35 -12.26 5.64 -4.84
C ARG A 35 -13.77 5.67 -5.04
N ALA A 36 -14.49 6.50 -4.31
CA ALA A 36 -15.94 6.64 -4.48
C ALA A 36 -16.33 7.33 -5.79
N GLN A 37 -15.49 8.24 -6.30
CA GLN A 37 -15.71 8.93 -7.58
C GLN A 37 -15.19 8.14 -8.79
N THR A 38 -14.21 7.26 -8.58
CA THR A 38 -13.67 6.44 -9.66
C THR A 38 -14.70 5.37 -10.00
N PRO A 39 -15.17 5.28 -11.26
CA PRO A 39 -16.07 4.22 -11.65
C PRO A 39 -15.40 2.86 -11.43
N ALA A 40 -16.20 1.84 -11.10
CA ALA A 40 -15.71 0.48 -11.08
C ALA A 40 -15.07 0.16 -12.44
N ARG A 41 -13.91 -0.51 -12.44
CA ARG A 41 -13.29 -0.95 -13.70
C ARG A 41 -14.30 -1.83 -14.44
N SER A 42 -14.62 -1.46 -15.67
CA SER A 42 -15.48 -2.24 -16.56
C SER A 42 -14.62 -3.30 -17.26
N GLY A 43 -14.74 -4.55 -16.84
CA GLY A 43 -14.06 -5.71 -17.42
C GLY A 43 -14.08 -6.89 -16.45
N ASP A 44 -14.22 -8.11 -16.98
CA ASP A 44 -14.32 -9.33 -16.17
C ASP A 44 -13.00 -9.64 -15.42
N GLU A 45 -11.82 -9.28 -15.98
CA GLU A 45 -10.50 -9.59 -15.41
C GLU A 45 -9.44 -8.52 -15.70
N ASP A 46 -8.41 -8.42 -14.84
CA ASP A 46 -7.25 -7.53 -15.03
C ASP A 46 -6.32 -8.16 -16.09
N PRO A 47 -5.87 -7.43 -17.13
CA PRO A 47 -4.98 -7.99 -18.16
C PRO A 47 -3.69 -8.59 -17.59
N ASP A 48 -3.20 -8.09 -16.45
CA ASP A 48 -2.00 -8.61 -15.79
C ASP A 48 -2.24 -9.94 -15.05
N ILE A 49 -3.49 -10.22 -14.67
CA ILE A 49 -3.87 -11.42 -13.90
C ILE A 49 -4.61 -12.47 -14.75
N ALA A 50 -5.12 -12.08 -15.91
CA ALA A 50 -5.88 -12.95 -16.79
C ALA A 50 -5.07 -14.21 -17.14
N GLY A 51 -5.67 -15.38 -16.95
CA GLY A 51 -5.04 -16.67 -17.24
C GLY A 51 -4.04 -17.20 -16.21
N ILE A 52 -3.75 -16.45 -15.12
CA ILE A 52 -2.93 -16.96 -14.02
C ILE A 52 -3.77 -17.93 -13.18
N ARG A 53 -3.35 -19.19 -13.13
CA ARG A 53 -3.96 -20.21 -12.27
C ARG A 53 -3.29 -20.18 -10.89
N PRO A 54 -4.05 -20.02 -9.79
CA PRO A 54 -3.48 -20.10 -8.45
C PRO A 54 -3.01 -21.54 -8.20
N GLY A 55 -1.77 -21.68 -7.75
CA GLY A 55 -1.15 -22.97 -7.49
C GLY A 55 0.34 -22.97 -7.82
N PRO A 56 1.05 -24.07 -7.53
CA PRO A 56 2.40 -24.24 -8.03
C PRO A 56 2.39 -24.23 -9.56
N GLN A 57 3.31 -23.47 -10.16
CA GLN A 57 3.51 -23.55 -11.60
C GLN A 57 4.05 -24.94 -11.96
N PRO A 58 3.62 -25.52 -13.09
CA PRO A 58 4.13 -26.82 -13.52
C PRO A 58 5.65 -26.77 -13.69
N LEU A 59 6.33 -27.83 -13.27
CA LEU A 59 7.77 -28.00 -13.46
C LEU A 59 8.01 -28.24 -14.96
N PRO A 60 8.90 -27.49 -15.63
CA PRO A 60 9.09 -27.59 -17.08
C PRO A 60 9.49 -28.96 -17.64
N TRP A 61 9.89 -29.90 -16.78
CA TRP A 61 10.40 -31.23 -17.14
C TRP A 61 9.64 -32.39 -16.48
N ALA A 62 8.59 -32.12 -15.68
CA ALA A 62 7.88 -33.19 -14.98
C ALA A 62 6.91 -33.97 -15.88
N ASP A 63 6.55 -33.42 -17.03
CA ASP A 63 5.61 -34.05 -17.98
C ASP A 63 6.27 -35.19 -18.80
N GLU A 64 7.62 -35.28 -18.80
CA GLU A 64 8.38 -36.31 -19.54
C GLU A 64 8.51 -37.66 -18.79
N GLU A 65 8.25 -37.70 -17.47
CA GLU A 65 8.46 -38.91 -16.65
C GLU A 65 7.24 -39.85 -16.59
N THR A 66 6.11 -39.49 -17.22
CA THR A 66 4.83 -40.22 -17.10
C THR A 66 4.36 -40.98 -18.35
N GLU A 67 5.21 -41.19 -19.36
CA GLU A 67 4.92 -42.08 -20.51
C GLU A 67 5.55 -43.48 -20.40
#